data_AF-A0AAE1GJG6-F1
#
_entry.id   AF-A0AAE1GJG6-F1
#
_cell.length_a   1.000
_cell.length_b   1.000
_cell.length_c   1.000
_cell.angle_alpha   90.00
_cell.angle_beta   90.00
_cell.angle_gamma   90.00
#
_symmetry.space_group_name_H-M   'P 1'
#
loop_
_entity.id
_entity.type
_entity.pdbx_description
1 polymer ?
#
loop_
_entity_poly.entity_id
_entity_poly.type
_entity_poly.pdbx_seq_one_letter_code
_entity_poly.pdbx_strand_id
1 'polypeptide(L)'
;AFHGRTMGCLATTHSKAIHKIDIPSLDWPIADFPKYKYPLEEHVTENEHEDNRCLEQVEDVIERYNKVGKTVAGIVVEPIQSEGGDNHASPQFFQRLQQIAKRTGTALLIDEVQTGGGPTGKMWCHEHFNLPEAPDIVTFSKKMLTGGFYSKKEFRPTQGYRIYNTI
;
A
#
# COMPACT_ATOMS: atom_id res chain seq x y z
N ALA A 1 5.99 6.68 0.66
CA ALA A 1 5.62 5.49 1.45
C ALA A 1 6.67 5.17 2.53
N PHE A 2 6.26 4.62 3.68
CA PHE A 2 7.14 4.07 4.71
C PHE A 2 6.55 2.78 5.31
N HIS A 3 7.22 1.65 5.06
CA HIS A 3 6.76 0.31 5.47
C HIS A 3 7.73 -0.41 6.42
N GLY A 4 8.75 0.30 6.92
CA GLY A 4 9.76 -0.22 7.84
C GLY A 4 11.18 -0.12 7.31
N ARG A 5 12.14 -0.74 8.03
CA ARG A 5 13.58 -0.58 7.76
C ARG A 5 14.36 -1.89 7.62
N THR A 6 13.72 -3.04 7.80
CA THR A 6 14.32 -4.32 7.38
C THR A 6 14.43 -4.35 5.87
N MET A 7 15.38 -5.08 5.28
CA MET A 7 15.72 -4.94 3.85
C MET A 7 14.52 -5.04 2.89
N GLY A 8 13.59 -5.97 3.13
CA GLY A 8 12.37 -6.10 2.32
C GLY A 8 11.42 -4.90 2.47
N CYS A 9 11.13 -4.49 3.71
CA CYS A 9 10.33 -3.29 4.00
C CYS A 9 11.00 -1.99 3.52
N LEU A 10 12.33 -1.96 3.51
CA LEU A 10 13.11 -0.81 3.08
C LEU A 10 13.10 -0.66 1.55
N ALA A 11 13.03 -1.78 0.81
CA ALA A 11 12.85 -1.77 -0.63
C ALA A 11 11.55 -1.06 -1.04
N THR A 12 10.47 -1.23 -0.27
CA THR A 12 9.16 -0.56 -0.49
C THR A 12 9.02 0.79 0.22
N THR A 13 10.00 1.20 1.01
CA THR A 13 10.00 2.51 1.69
C THR A 13 10.62 3.57 0.78
N HIS A 14 9.91 4.68 0.57
CA HIS A 14 10.32 5.85 -0.21
C HIS A 14 9.88 7.12 0.52
N SER A 15 10.50 7.41 1.67
CA SER A 15 10.18 8.54 2.56
C SER A 15 11.25 9.62 2.52
N LYS A 16 12.46 9.32 3.02
CA LYS A 16 13.61 10.23 3.06
C LYS A 16 14.86 9.51 2.57
N ALA A 17 15.74 10.22 1.86
CA ALA A 17 16.97 9.63 1.32
C ALA A 17 17.86 9.00 2.40
N ILE A 18 17.96 9.65 3.57
CA ILE A 18 18.74 9.17 4.71
C ILE A 18 18.27 7.82 5.28
N HIS A 19 17.03 7.42 5.00
CA HIS A 19 16.54 6.09 5.40
C HIS A 19 17.08 4.97 4.50
N LYS A 20 17.53 5.28 3.27
CA LYS A 20 17.86 4.29 2.23
C LYS A 20 19.32 4.29 1.78
N ILE A 21 20.01 5.42 1.91
CA ILE A 21 21.39 5.55 1.44
C ILE A 21 22.27 4.45 2.07
N ASP A 22 23.20 3.92 1.28
CA ASP A 22 24.15 2.86 1.67
C ASP A 22 23.56 1.47 1.96
N ILE A 23 22.24 1.26 1.76
CA ILE A 23 21.60 -0.07 1.92
C ILE A 23 21.23 -0.65 0.55
N PRO A 24 21.71 -1.86 0.19
CA PRO A 24 21.28 -2.54 -1.04
C PRO A 24 19.75 -2.69 -1.10
N SER A 25 19.20 -2.60 -2.31
CA SER A 25 17.75 -2.65 -2.53
C SER A 25 17.35 -3.67 -3.59
N LEU A 26 16.06 -3.91 -3.71
CA LEU A 26 15.47 -4.77 -4.71
C LEU A 26 14.96 -3.90 -5.88
N ASP A 27 15.19 -4.35 -7.11
CA ASP A 27 14.59 -3.73 -8.29
C ASP A 27 13.12 -4.19 -8.40
N TRP A 28 12.27 -3.53 -7.62
CA TRP A 28 10.81 -3.67 -7.60
C TRP A 28 10.16 -2.40 -8.15
N PRO A 29 8.95 -2.51 -8.76
CA PRO A 29 8.27 -1.35 -9.30
C PRO A 29 7.88 -0.36 -8.20
N ILE A 30 8.00 0.92 -8.54
CA ILE A 30 7.60 2.04 -7.69
C ILE A 30 6.60 2.87 -8.51
N ALA A 31 5.43 3.14 -7.94
CA ALA A 31 4.43 4.02 -8.51
C ALA A 31 4.28 5.28 -7.64
N ASP A 32 3.85 6.37 -8.25
CA ASP A 32 3.54 7.61 -7.55
C ASP A 32 2.28 7.45 -6.69
N PHE A 33 2.23 8.22 -5.61
CA PHE A 33 1.03 8.40 -4.81
C PHE A 33 0.46 9.79 -5.12
N PRO A 34 -0.88 9.97 -5.19
CA PRO A 34 -1.48 11.24 -5.55
C PRO A 34 -1.00 12.41 -4.70
N LYS A 35 -0.69 13.53 -5.37
CA LYS A 35 -0.33 14.80 -4.70
C LYS A 35 -1.44 15.82 -4.90
N TYR A 36 -2.36 15.89 -3.94
CA TYR A 36 -3.50 16.79 -4.02
C TYR A 36 -3.12 18.26 -3.89
N LYS A 37 -3.84 19.09 -4.64
CA LYS A 37 -3.88 20.54 -4.49
C LYS A 37 -4.99 20.91 -3.50
N TYR A 38 -4.75 21.98 -2.75
CA TYR A 38 -5.62 22.49 -1.71
C TYR A 38 -5.91 23.99 -1.93
N PRO A 39 -7.12 24.47 -1.58
CA PRO A 39 -8.25 23.76 -0.97
C PRO A 39 -8.88 22.69 -1.89
N LEU A 40 -9.42 21.60 -1.30
CA LEU A 40 -9.86 20.44 -2.09
C LEU A 40 -11.05 20.76 -2.99
N GLU A 41 -11.94 21.62 -2.50
CA GLU A 41 -13.19 22.03 -3.15
C GLU A 41 -12.92 22.87 -4.42
N GLU A 42 -11.77 23.53 -4.48
CA GLU A 42 -11.34 24.36 -5.62
C GLU A 42 -10.56 23.56 -6.68
N HIS A 43 -10.12 22.33 -6.35
CA HIS A 43 -9.22 21.52 -7.17
C HIS A 43 -9.75 20.12 -7.45
N VAL A 44 -11.08 19.95 -7.47
CA VAL A 44 -11.73 18.64 -7.65
C VAL A 44 -11.27 17.96 -8.94
N THR A 45 -11.29 18.68 -10.08
CA THR A 45 -10.92 18.13 -11.39
C THR A 45 -9.42 17.83 -11.47
N GLU A 46 -8.56 18.69 -10.94
CA GLU A 46 -7.12 18.46 -10.93
C GLU A 46 -6.73 17.25 -10.07
N ASN A 47 -7.39 17.09 -8.92
CA ASN A 47 -7.12 15.96 -8.02
C ASN A 47 -7.67 14.65 -8.60
N GLU A 48 -8.79 14.67 -9.32
CA GLU A 48 -9.28 13.50 -10.08
C GLU A 48 -8.32 13.12 -11.21
N HIS A 49 -7.77 14.09 -11.95
CA HIS A 49 -6.75 13.82 -12.96
C HIS A 49 -5.46 13.25 -12.36
N GLU A 50 -5.04 13.74 -11.19
CA GLU A 50 -3.86 13.20 -10.49
C GLU A 50 -4.08 11.78 -9.99
N ASP A 51 -5.29 11.45 -9.49
CA ASP A 51 -5.67 10.07 -9.17
C ASP A 51 -5.55 9.17 -10.41
N ASN A 52 -6.11 9.60 -11.54
CA ASN A 52 -6.08 8.83 -12.80
C ASN A 52 -4.65 8.59 -13.29
N ARG A 53 -3.81 9.63 -13.28
CA ARG A 53 -2.39 9.52 -13.67
C ARG A 53 -1.64 8.51 -12.82
N CYS A 54 -1.82 8.55 -11.49
CA CYS A 54 -1.18 7.60 -10.58
C CYS A 54 -1.69 6.16 -10.83
N LEU A 55 -2.99 5.98 -11.03
CA LEU A 55 -3.59 4.66 -11.30
C LEU A 55 -3.12 4.07 -12.64
N GLU A 56 -3.06 4.85 -13.71
CA GLU A 56 -2.49 4.44 -15.00
C GLU A 56 -1.04 4.00 -14.85
N GLN A 57 -0.24 4.77 -14.11
CA GLN A 57 1.15 4.42 -13.84
C GLN A 57 1.28 3.09 -13.07
N VAL A 58 0.38 2.82 -12.10
CA VAL A 58 0.35 1.52 -11.39
C VAL A 58 0.17 0.36 -12.37
N GLU A 59 -0.77 0.48 -13.31
CA GLU A 59 -1.00 -0.55 -14.33
C GLU A 59 0.23 -0.73 -15.23
N ASP A 60 0.79 0.38 -15.72
CA ASP A 60 1.97 0.37 -16.60
C ASP A 60 3.19 -0.28 -15.94
N VAL A 61 3.44 0.01 -14.66
CA VAL A 61 4.59 -0.58 -13.94
C VAL A 61 4.38 -2.07 -13.71
N ILE A 62 3.15 -2.51 -13.39
CA ILE A 62 2.82 -3.93 -13.25
C ILE A 62 3.06 -4.66 -14.59
N GLU A 63 2.51 -4.13 -15.68
CA GLU A 63 2.62 -4.76 -16.99
C GLU A 63 4.09 -4.84 -17.45
N ARG A 64 4.87 -3.77 -17.27
CA ARG A 64 6.29 -3.72 -17.65
C ARG A 64 7.14 -4.73 -16.88
N TYR A 65 6.95 -4.83 -15.57
CA TYR A 65 7.70 -5.77 -14.73
C TYR A 65 7.32 -7.22 -15.02
N ASN A 66 6.03 -7.49 -15.26
CA ASN A 66 5.56 -8.81 -15.69
C ASN A 66 6.20 -9.24 -17.03
N LYS A 67 6.31 -8.33 -18.01
CA LYS A 67 6.93 -8.60 -19.33
C LYS A 67 8.41 -9.01 -19.25
N VAL A 68 9.15 -8.54 -18.25
CA VAL A 68 10.58 -8.88 -18.05
C VAL A 68 10.79 -10.04 -17.07
N GLY A 69 9.75 -10.81 -16.77
CA GLY A 69 9.82 -11.97 -15.87
C GLY A 69 9.94 -11.62 -14.39
N LYS A 70 9.70 -10.35 -14.01
CA LYS A 70 9.67 -9.89 -12.62
C LYS A 70 8.22 -9.70 -12.18
N THR A 71 7.47 -10.80 -12.12
CA THR A 71 6.03 -10.75 -11.84
C THR A 71 5.72 -10.01 -10.54
N VAL A 72 4.88 -8.99 -10.60
CA VAL A 72 4.42 -8.26 -9.43
C VAL A 72 3.42 -9.13 -8.68
N ALA A 73 3.77 -9.57 -7.47
CA ALA A 73 2.90 -10.44 -6.67
C ALA A 73 1.87 -9.67 -5.83
N GLY A 74 2.15 -8.40 -5.52
CA GLY A 74 1.29 -7.58 -4.69
C GLY A 74 1.65 -6.10 -4.71
N ILE A 75 0.69 -5.29 -4.29
CA ILE A 75 0.77 -3.85 -4.09
C ILE A 75 0.74 -3.61 -2.58
N VAL A 76 1.65 -2.79 -2.07
CA VAL A 76 1.63 -2.32 -0.68
C VAL A 76 1.40 -0.81 -0.64
N VAL A 77 0.45 -0.37 0.18
CA VAL A 77 0.05 1.05 0.26
C VAL A 77 -0.41 1.41 1.67
N GLU A 78 -0.09 2.62 2.13
CA GLU A 78 -0.65 3.21 3.35
C GLU A 78 -2.00 3.90 3.02
N PRO A 79 -3.05 3.80 3.86
CA PRO A 79 -4.28 4.59 3.68
C PRO A 79 -4.03 6.10 3.64
N ILE A 80 -3.08 6.57 4.45
CA ILE A 80 -2.56 7.93 4.49
C ILE A 80 -1.05 7.80 4.68
N GLN A 81 -0.25 8.29 3.74
CA GLN A 81 1.21 8.14 3.84
C GLN A 81 1.75 9.04 4.94
N SER A 82 2.26 8.49 6.03
CA SER A 82 2.61 9.30 7.19
C SER A 82 4.01 9.92 7.05
N GLU A 83 5.08 9.12 7.17
CA GLU A 83 6.47 9.59 7.12
C GLU A 83 6.86 10.20 5.75
N GLY A 84 6.04 9.96 4.73
CA GLY A 84 6.16 10.57 3.40
C GLY A 84 5.63 12.00 3.29
N GLY A 85 5.01 12.53 4.36
CA GLY A 85 4.51 13.90 4.44
C GLY A 85 2.99 14.02 4.52
N ASP A 86 2.31 13.12 5.23
CA ASP A 86 0.85 13.11 5.40
C ASP A 86 0.10 13.26 4.06
N ASN A 87 0.43 12.39 3.09
CA ASN A 87 -0.22 12.42 1.77
C ASN A 87 -1.53 11.64 1.81
N HIS A 88 -2.62 12.29 1.39
CA HIS A 88 -3.97 11.72 1.31
C HIS A 88 -4.35 11.34 -0.12
N ALA A 89 -5.24 10.37 -0.26
CA ALA A 89 -5.93 10.07 -1.51
C ALA A 89 -7.41 9.78 -1.24
N SER A 90 -8.24 9.92 -2.27
CA SER A 90 -9.68 9.75 -2.19
C SER A 90 -10.08 8.29 -1.94
N PRO A 91 -11.25 8.01 -1.32
CA PRO A 91 -11.84 6.68 -1.32
C PRO A 91 -11.88 6.03 -2.72
N GLN A 92 -12.20 6.83 -3.74
CA GLN A 92 -12.31 6.41 -5.13
C GLN A 92 -10.97 5.92 -5.70
N PHE A 93 -9.86 6.57 -5.34
CA PHE A 93 -8.51 6.10 -5.68
C PHE A 93 -8.27 4.67 -5.16
N PHE A 94 -8.54 4.43 -3.88
CA PHE A 94 -8.34 3.10 -3.29
C PHE A 94 -9.29 2.03 -3.85
N GLN A 95 -10.53 2.39 -4.20
CA GLN A 95 -11.46 1.49 -4.89
C GLN A 95 -10.93 1.07 -6.26
N ARG A 96 -10.45 2.03 -7.06
CA ARG A 96 -9.86 1.75 -8.38
C ARG A 96 -8.54 0.99 -8.26
N LEU A 97 -7.72 1.30 -7.25
CA LEU A 97 -6.51 0.53 -6.96
C LEU A 97 -6.82 -0.94 -6.66
N GLN A 98 -7.89 -1.23 -5.90
CA GLN A 98 -8.35 -2.60 -5.68
C GLN A 98 -8.79 -3.28 -6.98
N GLN A 99 -9.51 -2.57 -7.85
CA GLN A 99 -9.93 -3.11 -9.15
C GLN A 99 -8.73 -3.46 -10.03
N ILE A 100 -7.71 -2.59 -10.05
CA ILE A 100 -6.43 -2.86 -10.74
C ILE A 100 -5.80 -4.12 -10.16
N ALA A 101 -5.66 -4.20 -8.83
CA ALA A 101 -5.04 -5.33 -8.16
C ALA A 101 -5.71 -6.66 -8.54
N LYS A 102 -7.05 -6.67 -8.54
CA LYS A 102 -7.85 -7.83 -8.95
C LYS A 102 -7.65 -8.20 -10.42
N ARG A 103 -7.69 -7.23 -11.33
CA ARG A 103 -7.55 -7.48 -12.78
C ARG A 103 -6.16 -8.00 -13.16
N THR A 104 -5.12 -7.53 -12.47
CA THR A 104 -3.73 -7.91 -12.74
C THR A 104 -3.27 -9.14 -11.95
N GLY A 105 -4.12 -9.68 -11.06
CA GLY A 105 -3.79 -10.84 -10.24
C GLY A 105 -2.78 -10.55 -9.13
N THR A 106 -2.67 -9.28 -8.70
CA THR A 106 -1.79 -8.87 -7.60
C THR A 106 -2.57 -8.78 -6.29
N ALA A 107 -1.93 -9.14 -5.17
CA ALA A 107 -2.54 -8.96 -3.84
C ALA A 107 -2.53 -7.49 -3.42
N LEU A 108 -3.63 -7.00 -2.83
CA LEU A 108 -3.68 -5.68 -2.21
C LEU A 108 -3.36 -5.76 -0.70
N LEU A 109 -2.18 -5.27 -0.31
CA LEU A 109 -1.76 -5.12 1.08
C LEU A 109 -1.94 -3.67 1.52
N ILE A 110 -2.80 -3.45 2.51
CA ILE A 110 -2.96 -2.13 3.15
C ILE A 110 -2.16 -2.09 4.45
N ASP A 111 -1.22 -1.16 4.54
CA ASP A 111 -0.40 -0.97 5.73
C ASP A 111 -1.04 0.00 6.72
N GLU A 112 -1.69 -0.56 7.74
CA GLU A 112 -2.36 0.19 8.80
C GLU A 112 -1.53 0.24 10.09
N VAL A 113 -0.21 0.03 10.00
CA VAL A 113 0.70 0.16 11.16
C VAL A 113 0.59 1.53 11.84
N GLN A 114 0.29 2.60 11.09
CA GLN A 114 0.15 3.95 11.66
C GLN A 114 -1.30 4.44 11.74
N THR A 115 -2.09 4.19 10.69
CA THR A 115 -3.48 4.65 10.56
C THR A 115 -4.48 3.80 11.35
N GLY A 116 -4.15 2.53 11.64
CA GLY A 116 -4.98 1.63 12.42
C GLY A 116 -5.00 1.99 13.91
N GLY A 117 -6.06 1.55 14.59
CA GLY A 117 -6.26 1.73 16.02
C GLY A 117 -7.04 3.00 16.40
N GLY A 118 -7.95 3.47 15.53
CA GLY A 118 -8.91 4.53 15.89
C GLY A 118 -8.65 6.00 15.51
N PRO A 119 -7.44 6.49 15.14
CA PRO A 119 -7.19 7.93 15.07
C PRO A 119 -7.96 8.66 13.96
N THR A 120 -8.46 7.94 12.97
CA THR A 120 -9.28 8.49 11.87
C THR A 120 -10.78 8.43 12.14
N GLY A 121 -11.19 8.09 13.38
CA GLY A 121 -12.58 7.93 13.79
C GLY A 121 -13.18 6.54 13.51
N LYS A 122 -12.41 5.63 12.89
CA LYS A 122 -12.74 4.21 12.71
C LYS A 122 -11.59 3.33 13.18
N MET A 123 -11.87 2.06 13.48
CA MET A 123 -10.83 1.14 13.95
C MET A 123 -9.70 1.01 12.93
N TRP A 124 -10.06 0.89 11.65
CA TRP A 124 -9.15 0.87 10.51
C TRP A 124 -9.50 1.98 9.52
N CYS A 125 -8.49 2.67 8.98
CA CYS A 125 -8.71 3.77 8.05
C CYS A 125 -9.34 3.31 6.72
N HIS A 126 -9.02 2.10 6.24
CA HIS A 126 -9.60 1.59 5.00
C HIS A 126 -11.12 1.39 5.05
N GLU A 127 -11.73 1.39 6.25
CA GLU A 127 -13.19 1.40 6.43
C GLU A 127 -13.86 2.68 5.90
N HIS A 128 -13.10 3.75 5.65
CA HIS A 128 -13.61 4.96 4.99
C HIS A 128 -13.67 4.80 3.47
N PHE A 129 -12.97 3.83 2.90
CA PHE A 129 -12.83 3.69 1.45
C PHE A 129 -14.00 2.97 0.79
N ASN A 130 -14.86 2.29 1.56
CA ASN A 130 -15.98 1.51 1.04
C ASN A 130 -15.55 0.61 -0.15
N LEU A 131 -14.46 -0.13 0.05
CA LEU A 131 -13.90 -0.99 -0.98
C LEU A 131 -14.93 -2.03 -1.44
N PRO A 132 -14.99 -2.38 -2.74
CA PRO A 132 -15.86 -3.44 -3.25
C PRO A 132 -15.71 -4.78 -2.51
N GLU A 133 -14.48 -5.12 -2.11
CA GLU A 133 -14.17 -6.25 -1.24
C GLU A 133 -13.26 -5.83 -0.09
N ALA A 134 -13.16 -6.67 0.96
CA ALA A 134 -12.10 -6.50 1.96
C ALA A 134 -10.70 -6.50 1.27
N PRO A 135 -9.70 -5.78 1.82
CA PRO A 135 -8.31 -5.93 1.39
C PRO A 135 -7.83 -7.37 1.52
N ASP A 136 -6.84 -7.77 0.72
CA ASP A 136 -6.35 -9.13 0.74
C ASP A 136 -5.49 -9.39 2.00
N ILE A 137 -4.69 -8.41 2.38
CA ILE A 137 -3.84 -8.42 3.58
C ILE A 137 -3.87 -7.02 4.23
N VAL A 138 -3.90 -6.97 5.56
CA VAL A 138 -3.72 -5.73 6.32
C VAL A 138 -2.71 -5.95 7.43
N THR A 139 -1.67 -5.11 7.48
CA THR A 139 -0.66 -5.12 8.55
C THR A 139 -1.00 -4.10 9.63
N PHE A 140 -0.65 -4.42 10.87
CA PHE A 140 -0.86 -3.54 12.02
C PHE A 140 0.25 -3.68 13.07
N SER A 141 0.47 -2.63 13.85
CA SER A 141 1.39 -2.59 14.99
C SER A 141 1.08 -1.34 15.83
N LYS A 142 2.11 -0.67 16.38
CA LYS A 142 2.03 0.60 17.13
C LYS A 142 0.88 0.63 18.14
N LYS A 143 -0.24 1.30 17.81
CA LYS A 143 -1.42 1.46 18.68
C LYS A 143 -2.03 0.12 19.10
N MET A 144 -1.80 -0.94 18.33
CA MET A 144 -2.29 -2.29 18.59
C MET A 144 -1.49 -3.07 19.63
N LEU A 145 -0.43 -2.47 20.22
CA LEU A 145 0.52 -3.04 21.18
C LEU A 145 1.39 -4.18 20.62
N THR A 146 0.79 -5.12 19.90
CA THR A 146 1.47 -6.18 19.16
C THR A 146 1.47 -5.90 17.65
N GLY A 147 2.45 -6.47 16.95
CA GLY A 147 2.48 -6.50 15.49
C GLY A 147 1.77 -7.73 14.93
N GLY A 148 1.22 -7.60 13.74
CA GLY A 148 0.60 -8.73 13.04
C GLY A 148 0.01 -8.32 11.70
N PHE A 149 -0.65 -9.28 11.07
CA PHE A 149 -1.47 -9.04 9.90
C PHE A 149 -2.69 -9.96 9.93
N TYR A 150 -3.79 -9.49 9.33
CA TYR A 150 -4.91 -10.37 8.97
C TYR A 150 -5.01 -10.43 7.45
N SER A 151 -5.54 -11.53 6.93
CA SER A 151 -5.63 -11.75 5.48
C SER A 151 -6.89 -12.53 5.12
N LYS A 152 -7.25 -12.49 3.83
CA LYS A 152 -8.25 -13.40 3.29
C LYS A 152 -7.79 -14.85 3.43
N LYS A 153 -8.76 -15.76 3.46
CA LYS A 153 -8.55 -17.19 3.68
C LYS A 153 -7.66 -17.82 2.60
N GLU A 154 -7.74 -17.36 1.35
CA GLU A 154 -6.91 -17.87 0.24
C GLU A 154 -5.41 -17.61 0.43
N PHE A 155 -5.01 -16.62 1.23
CA PHE A 155 -3.60 -16.31 1.53
C PHE A 155 -3.04 -17.15 2.68
N ARG A 156 -3.87 -17.94 3.36
CA ARG A 156 -3.41 -18.80 4.45
C ARG A 156 -2.52 -19.92 3.88
N PRO A 157 -1.28 -20.10 4.38
CA PRO A 157 -0.45 -21.23 3.99
C PRO A 157 -1.16 -22.55 4.28
N THR A 158 -1.18 -23.44 3.30
CA THR A 158 -1.81 -24.77 3.43
C THR A 158 -0.85 -25.83 3.96
N GLN A 159 0.46 -25.62 3.79
CA GLN A 159 1.49 -26.51 4.32
C GLN A 159 1.95 -26.06 5.71
N GLY A 160 2.07 -27.01 6.64
CA GLY A 160 2.68 -26.79 7.95
C GLY A 160 4.14 -26.32 7.82
N TYR A 161 4.66 -25.65 8.85
CA TYR A 161 6.03 -25.11 8.93
C TYR A 161 6.43 -24.05 7.89
N ARG A 162 5.54 -23.64 6.98
CA ARG A 162 5.81 -22.50 6.08
C ARG A 162 5.94 -21.17 6.82
N ILE A 163 5.18 -21.00 7.89
CA ILE A 163 5.36 -19.93 8.86
C ILE A 163 5.82 -20.63 10.14
N TYR A 164 7.13 -20.72 10.28
CA TYR A 164 7.78 -21.28 11.47
C TYR A 164 8.67 -20.19 12.04
N ASN A 165 8.42 -19.82 13.29
CA ASN A 165 9.29 -18.92 14.03
C ASN A 165 10.03 -19.73 15.08
N THR A 166 11.36 -19.66 15.09
CA THR A 166 12.23 -20.34 16.06
C THR A 166 12.48 -19.52 17.33
N ILE A 167 11.81 -18.37 17.49
CA ILE A 167 12.08 -17.41 18.58
C ILE A 167 10.82 -16.69 19.06
#